data_AF-A0A4V3AVN1-F1
#
_entry.id   AF-A0A4V3AVN1-F1
#
_cell.length_a   1.000
_cell.length_b   1.000
_cell.length_c   1.000
_cell.angle_alpha   90.00
_cell.angle_beta   90.00
_cell.angle_gamma   90.00
#
_symmetry.space_group_name_H-M   'P 1'
#
loop_
_entity.id
_entity.type
_entity.pdbx_description
1 polymer ?
#
loop_
_entity_poly.entity_id
_entity_poly.type
_entity_poly.pdbx_seq_one_letter_code
_entity_poly.pdbx_strand_id
1 'polypeptide(L)'
;MSETTQPDAAETTETHDDERQDDAQPSEVDHKAELDAANDRADRYARELFTARVTATGRLADPTDLPFNAELLDSADALAEAIAALLAAKPHLASRKPAWGDLGAGQTKTTDSGPTFADLFR
;
A
#
# COMPACT_ATOMS: atom_id res chain seq x y z
N MET A 1 -23.82 -69.98 56.08
CA MET A 1 -24.28 -68.66 55.60
C MET A 1 -23.07 -67.98 55.01
N SER A 2 -23.08 -67.82 53.70
CA SER A 2 -22.02 -67.17 52.93
C SER A 2 -22.20 -65.66 53.02
N GLU A 3 -21.16 -64.93 53.37
CA GLU A 3 -21.01 -63.53 52.95
C GLU A 3 -19.69 -63.46 52.19
N THR A 4 -19.81 -63.12 50.92
CA THR A 4 -18.76 -63.05 49.92
C THR A 4 -18.56 -61.59 49.55
N THR A 5 -17.44 -61.29 48.89
CA THR A 5 -17.12 -60.05 48.14
C THR A 5 -16.37 -58.98 48.93
N GLN A 6 -15.32 -58.31 48.47
CA GLN A 6 -14.21 -58.47 47.50
C GLN A 6 -13.50 -57.08 47.54
N PRO A 7 -12.17 -56.99 47.47
CA PRO A 7 -11.47 -55.71 47.49
C PRO A 7 -11.44 -55.12 46.08
N ASP A 8 -11.72 -53.82 45.94
CA ASP A 8 -11.63 -53.06 44.69
C ASP A 8 -11.03 -51.69 45.05
N ALA A 9 -9.73 -51.49 44.80
CA ALA A 9 -9.13 -51.01 43.56
C ALA A 9 -9.20 -49.47 43.45
N ALA A 10 -8.06 -48.92 43.05
CA ALA A 10 -7.75 -47.51 43.05
C ALA A 10 -8.73 -46.69 42.21
N GLU A 11 -9.28 -45.64 42.81
CA GLU A 11 -9.88 -44.54 42.06
C GLU A 11 -8.91 -43.35 42.16
N THR A 12 -7.88 -43.41 41.32
CA THR A 12 -7.13 -42.23 40.88
C THR A 12 -8.16 -41.35 40.18
N THR A 13 -8.67 -40.34 40.87
CA THR A 13 -9.49 -39.30 40.22
C THR A 13 -8.53 -38.46 39.38
N GLU A 14 -8.26 -38.94 38.16
CA GLU A 14 -7.86 -38.11 37.03
C GLU A 14 -8.98 -37.07 36.85
N THR A 15 -8.83 -35.92 37.49
CA THR A 15 -9.55 -34.73 37.07
C THR A 15 -8.94 -34.34 35.73
N HIS A 16 -9.57 -34.88 34.69
CA HIS A 16 -9.41 -34.57 33.28
C HIS A 16 -9.20 -33.06 33.12
N ASP A 17 -8.03 -32.68 32.62
CA ASP A 17 -7.72 -31.35 32.09
C ASP A 17 -8.79 -31.06 31.02
N ASP A 18 -9.82 -30.32 31.40
CA ASP A 18 -10.76 -29.72 30.46
C ASP A 18 -10.00 -28.56 29.80
N GLU A 19 -9.09 -28.92 28.88
CA GLU A 19 -8.59 -28.05 27.83
C GLU A 19 -9.81 -27.60 27.03
N ARG A 20 -10.50 -26.59 27.58
CA ARG A 20 -11.50 -25.80 26.87
C ARG A 20 -10.77 -25.20 25.67
N GLN A 21 -10.86 -25.92 24.56
CA GLN A 21 -10.52 -25.40 23.25
C GLN A 21 -11.36 -24.14 23.08
N ASP A 22 -10.70 -22.99 23.23
CA ASP A 22 -11.20 -21.66 22.90
C ASP A 22 -11.39 -21.57 21.37
N ASP A 23 -12.25 -22.41 20.81
CA ASP A 23 -12.76 -22.28 19.44
C ASP A 23 -13.92 -21.27 19.44
N ALA A 24 -13.70 -20.11 20.05
CA ALA A 24 -14.60 -18.98 19.93
C ALA A 24 -14.43 -18.42 18.51
N GLN A 25 -15.33 -18.82 17.61
CA GLN A 25 -15.47 -18.21 16.30
C GLN A 25 -15.47 -16.68 16.47
N PRO A 26 -14.69 -15.91 15.68
CA PRO A 26 -14.65 -14.46 15.79
C PRO A 26 -16.08 -13.95 15.70
N SER A 27 -16.45 -13.08 16.65
CA SER A 27 -17.81 -12.59 16.72
C SER A 27 -18.12 -11.76 15.47
N GLU A 28 -19.38 -11.66 15.06
CA GLU A 28 -19.78 -10.83 13.90
C GLU A 28 -19.29 -9.38 14.02
N VAL A 29 -19.07 -8.90 15.24
CA VAL A 29 -18.53 -7.58 15.54
C VAL A 29 -17.05 -7.48 15.13
N ASP A 30 -16.26 -8.52 15.41
CA ASP A 30 -14.85 -8.58 15.04
C ASP A 30 -14.69 -8.60 13.52
N HIS A 31 -15.56 -9.36 12.83
CA HIS A 31 -15.56 -9.41 11.37
C HIS A 31 -15.93 -8.06 10.75
N LYS A 32 -16.92 -7.36 11.31
CA LYS A 32 -17.26 -6.00 10.86
C LYS A 32 -16.12 -5.02 11.09
N ALA A 33 -15.49 -5.05 12.26
CA ALA A 33 -14.35 -4.18 12.56
C ALA A 33 -13.16 -4.44 11.62
N GLU A 34 -12.92 -5.70 11.24
CA GLU A 34 -11.89 -6.05 10.28
C GLU A 34 -12.20 -5.53 8.86
N LEU A 35 -13.46 -5.63 8.42
CA LEU A 35 -13.91 -5.09 7.14
C LEU A 35 -13.77 -3.57 7.09
N ASP A 36 -14.18 -2.88 8.15
CA ASP A 36 -14.02 -1.42 8.25
C ASP A 36 -12.54 -1.01 8.19
N ALA A 37 -11.70 -1.71 8.95
CA ALA A 37 -10.25 -1.47 8.92
C ALA A 37 -9.63 -1.79 7.54
N ALA A 38 -10.16 -2.77 6.80
CA ALA A 38 -9.73 -3.07 5.45
C ALA A 38 -10.13 -1.98 4.45
N ASN A 39 -11.35 -1.45 4.57
CA ASN A 39 -11.84 -0.34 3.74
C ASN A 39 -11.01 0.93 3.97
N ASP A 40 -10.72 1.29 5.22
CA ASP A 40 -9.87 2.44 5.55
C ASP A 40 -8.47 2.34 4.93
N ARG A 41 -7.88 1.13 4.94
CA ARG A 41 -6.60 0.87 4.29
C ARG A 41 -6.69 1.01 2.78
N ALA A 42 -7.75 0.46 2.16
CA ALA A 42 -7.96 0.55 0.72
C ALA A 42 -8.10 2.01 0.27
N ASP A 43 -8.89 2.81 0.98
CA ASP A 43 -9.08 4.24 0.70
C ASP A 43 -7.77 5.04 0.82
N ARG A 44 -6.96 4.74 1.85
CA ARG A 44 -5.65 5.35 2.00
C ARG A 44 -4.74 5.02 0.82
N TYR A 45 -4.63 3.75 0.43
CA TYR A 45 -3.79 3.34 -0.69
C TYR A 45 -4.28 3.88 -2.02
N ALA A 46 -5.59 3.99 -2.21
CA ALA A 46 -6.16 4.59 -3.42
C ALA A 46 -5.74 6.07 -3.55
N ARG A 47 -5.78 6.83 -2.46
CA ARG A 47 -5.31 8.23 -2.43
C ARG A 47 -3.81 8.33 -2.71
N GLU A 48 -3.00 7.51 -2.05
CA GLU A 48 -1.55 7.48 -2.29
C GLU A 48 -1.22 7.13 -3.74
N LEU A 49 -1.90 6.14 -4.32
CA LEU A 49 -1.75 5.77 -5.73
C LEU A 49 -2.15 6.92 -6.66
N PHE A 50 -3.26 7.60 -6.36
CA PHE A 50 -3.70 8.75 -7.14
C PHE A 50 -2.65 9.85 -7.15
N THR A 51 -2.15 10.24 -5.97
CA THR A 51 -1.09 11.24 -5.83
C THR A 51 0.18 10.81 -6.57
N ALA A 52 0.58 9.54 -6.49
CA ALA A 52 1.73 9.02 -7.22
C ALA A 52 1.54 9.11 -8.74
N ARG A 53 0.35 8.75 -9.26
CA ARG A 53 0.04 8.85 -10.69
C ARG A 53 0.05 10.30 -11.18
N VAL A 54 -0.58 11.22 -10.45
CA VAL A 54 -0.55 12.65 -10.77
C VAL A 54 0.88 13.17 -10.77
N THR A 55 1.69 12.80 -9.76
CA THR A 55 3.11 13.16 -9.68
C THR A 55 3.90 12.63 -10.88
N ALA A 56 3.66 11.39 -11.30
CA ALA A 56 4.32 10.77 -12.45
C ALA A 56 4.03 11.48 -13.77
N THR A 57 2.90 12.19 -13.89
CA THR A 57 2.63 13.02 -15.07
C THR A 57 3.55 14.24 -15.17
N GLY A 58 4.10 14.72 -14.04
CA GLY A 58 4.99 15.89 -13.97
C GLY A 58 4.33 17.22 -14.35
N ARG A 59 3.01 17.25 -14.59
CA ARG A 59 2.29 18.42 -15.12
C ARG A 59 1.84 19.42 -14.05
N LEU A 60 1.51 18.94 -12.84
CA LEU A 60 1.09 19.78 -11.71
C LEU A 60 2.29 20.16 -10.84
N ALA A 61 2.26 21.38 -10.29
CA ALA A 61 3.24 21.82 -9.30
C ALA A 61 3.06 21.10 -7.95
N ASP A 62 1.80 20.91 -7.53
CA ASP A 62 1.42 20.13 -6.35
C ASP A 62 0.41 19.04 -6.76
N PRO A 63 0.71 17.74 -6.56
CA PRO A 63 -0.21 16.66 -6.91
C PRO A 63 -1.49 16.64 -6.06
N THR A 64 -1.56 17.38 -4.96
CA THR A 64 -2.74 17.49 -4.08
C THR A 64 -3.76 18.53 -4.56
N ASP A 65 -3.43 19.36 -5.55
CA ASP A 65 -4.35 20.33 -6.14
C ASP A 65 -5.50 19.68 -6.93
N LEU A 66 -5.30 18.45 -7.41
CA LEU A 66 -6.34 17.66 -8.05
C LEU A 66 -7.10 16.86 -6.97
N PRO A 67 -8.41 17.09 -6.77
CA PRO A 67 -9.16 16.33 -5.79
C PRO A 67 -9.18 14.85 -6.17
N PHE A 68 -9.07 13.99 -5.15
CA PHE A 68 -9.13 12.54 -5.34
C PHE A 68 -10.47 12.15 -5.99
N ASN A 69 -10.38 11.42 -7.10
CA ASN A 69 -11.52 10.79 -7.76
C ASN A 69 -11.12 9.36 -8.15
N ALA A 70 -11.81 8.37 -7.57
CA ALA A 70 -11.53 6.96 -7.79
C ALA A 70 -11.72 6.54 -9.26
N GLU A 71 -12.66 7.14 -9.99
CA GLU A 71 -12.93 6.81 -11.40
C GLU A 71 -11.74 7.16 -12.32
N LEU A 72 -10.92 8.14 -11.91
CA LEU A 72 -9.71 8.53 -12.66
C LEU A 72 -8.54 7.57 -12.44
N LEU A 73 -8.63 6.61 -11.50
CA LEU A 73 -7.62 5.57 -11.31
C LEU A 73 -7.71 4.47 -12.36
N ASP A 74 -8.85 4.30 -13.03
CA ASP A 74 -9.02 3.21 -13.99
C ASP A 74 -8.51 3.56 -15.40
N SER A 75 -8.41 4.85 -15.73
CA SER A 75 -7.97 5.33 -17.04
C SER A 75 -6.91 6.42 -16.95
N ALA A 76 -5.74 6.15 -17.53
CA ALA A 76 -4.66 7.14 -17.62
C ALA A 76 -5.03 8.33 -18.51
N ASP A 77 -5.83 8.11 -19.56
CA ASP A 77 -6.28 9.17 -20.47
C ASP A 77 -7.26 10.10 -19.76
N ALA A 78 -8.21 9.55 -19.01
CA ALA A 78 -9.17 10.35 -18.24
C ALA A 78 -8.46 11.22 -17.18
N LEU A 79 -7.42 10.67 -16.53
CA LEU A 79 -6.60 11.43 -15.60
C LEU A 79 -5.86 12.58 -16.30
N ALA A 80 -5.28 12.32 -17.48
CA ALA A 80 -4.58 13.33 -18.26
C ALA A 80 -5.52 14.45 -18.75
N GLU A 81 -6.74 14.12 -19.15
CA GLU A 81 -7.78 15.07 -19.52
C GLU A 81 -8.24 15.93 -18.33
N ALA A 82 -8.47 15.32 -17.17
CA ALA A 82 -8.83 16.04 -15.95
C ALA A 82 -7.73 17.04 -15.54
N ILE A 83 -6.47 16.61 -15.64
CA ILE A 83 -5.30 17.48 -15.43
C ILE A 83 -5.28 18.62 -16.46
N ALA A 84 -5.48 18.33 -17.74
CA ALA A 84 -5.48 19.35 -18.79
C ALA A 84 -6.60 20.38 -18.59
N ALA A 85 -7.80 19.93 -18.23
CA ALA A 85 -8.94 20.79 -17.93
C ALA A 85 -8.67 21.69 -16.70
N LEU A 86 -8.08 21.13 -15.65
CA LEU A 86 -7.69 21.90 -14.46
C LEU A 86 -6.66 22.98 -14.80
N LEU A 87 -5.64 22.63 -15.58
CA LEU A 87 -4.59 23.58 -15.99
C LEU A 87 -5.12 24.66 -16.94
N ALA A 88 -6.09 24.34 -17.80
CA ALA A 88 -6.76 25.33 -18.64
C ALA A 88 -7.52 26.37 -17.81
N ALA A 89 -8.18 25.94 -16.73
CA ALA A 89 -8.88 26.83 -15.81
C ALA A 89 -7.92 27.59 -14.86
N LYS A 90 -6.85 26.92 -14.42
CA LYS A 90 -5.90 27.42 -13.42
C LYS A 90 -4.46 27.22 -13.90
N PRO A 91 -3.97 28.06 -14.83
CA PRO A 91 -2.64 27.89 -15.44
C PRO A 91 -1.48 28.07 -14.45
N HIS A 92 -1.73 28.71 -13.30
CA HIS A 92 -0.73 28.90 -12.25
C HIS A 92 -0.39 27.63 -11.47
N LEU A 93 -1.21 26.58 -11.59
CA LEU A 93 -0.95 25.26 -10.99
C LEU A 93 -0.02 24.39 -11.84
N ALA A 94 0.33 24.83 -13.05
CA ALA A 94 1.26 24.13 -13.91
C ALA A 94 2.64 24.04 -13.23
N SER A 95 3.26 22.86 -13.35
CA SER A 95 4.62 22.64 -12.88
C SER A 95 5.56 23.63 -13.53
N ARG A 96 6.32 24.33 -12.68
CA ARG A 96 7.39 25.23 -13.12
C ARG A 96 8.71 24.51 -13.35
N LYS A 97 8.77 23.21 -13.03
CA LYS A 97 9.94 22.38 -13.30
C LYS A 97 9.97 22.04 -14.79
N PRO A 98 11.12 22.13 -15.46
CA PRO A 98 11.24 21.60 -16.81
C PRO A 98 10.89 20.11 -16.77
N ALA A 99 9.97 19.69 -17.65
CA ALA A 99 9.41 18.33 -17.71
C ALA A 99 10.46 17.21 -17.92
N TRP A 100 11.73 17.56 -18.12
CA TRP A 100 12.82 16.66 -18.50
C TRP A 100 13.80 16.34 -17.35
N GLY A 101 13.56 16.86 -16.14
CA GLY A 101 14.59 16.91 -15.09
C GLY A 101 14.69 15.71 -14.14
N ASP A 102 13.71 14.81 -14.08
CA ASP A 102 13.71 13.74 -13.07
C ASP A 102 12.95 12.49 -13.54
N LEU A 103 13.47 11.86 -14.60
CA LEU A 103 13.19 10.48 -14.94
C LEU A 103 14.53 9.81 -15.16
N GLY A 104 15.07 9.19 -14.11
CA GLY A 104 16.18 8.23 -14.15
C GLY A 104 17.23 8.49 -15.22
N ALA A 105 18.18 9.39 -14.95
CA ALA A 105 19.49 9.33 -15.61
C ALA A 105 20.22 8.06 -15.12
N GLY A 106 19.71 6.89 -15.55
CA GLY A 106 20.39 5.63 -15.44
C GLY A 106 21.69 5.72 -16.22
N GLN A 107 22.80 5.80 -15.48
CA GLN A 107 24.11 5.33 -15.89
C GLN A 107 24.50 5.61 -17.36
N THR A 108 24.90 6.85 -17.68
CA THR A 108 25.86 7.04 -18.78
C THR A 108 27.27 6.99 -18.22
N LYS A 109 27.68 5.80 -17.75
CA LYS A 109 29.10 5.44 -17.83
C LYS A 109 29.39 5.10 -19.30
N THR A 110 29.31 6.10 -20.18
CA THR A 110 30.01 6.06 -21.47
C THR A 110 31.48 6.32 -21.16
N THR A 111 32.18 5.25 -20.78
CA THR A 111 33.62 5.17 -21.03
C THR A 111 33.78 5.03 -22.54
N ASP A 112 33.76 6.14 -23.25
CA ASP A 112 34.49 6.22 -24.49
C ASP A 112 35.25 7.55 -24.56
N SER A 113 36.52 7.41 -24.89
CA SER A 113 37.64 8.23 -24.49
C SER A 113 37.78 9.44 -25.41
N GLY A 114 37.08 10.53 -25.13
CA GLY A 114 37.38 11.83 -25.72
C GLY A 114 38.62 12.48 -25.10
N PRO A 115 39.41 13.27 -25.84
CA PRO A 115 40.57 13.98 -25.29
C PRO A 115 40.09 14.90 -24.17
N THR A 116 40.71 14.78 -23.01
CA THR A 116 40.33 15.52 -21.82
C THR A 116 41.17 16.78 -21.69
N PHE A 117 40.76 17.73 -20.84
CA PHE A 117 41.48 18.99 -20.64
C PHE A 117 42.94 18.80 -20.18
N ALA A 118 43.27 17.62 -19.61
CA ALA A 118 44.64 17.24 -19.29
C ALA A 118 45.53 17.01 -20.53
N ASP A 119 44.93 16.63 -21.67
CA ASP A 119 45.63 16.47 -22.95
C ASP A 119 45.95 17.81 -23.62
N LEU A 120 45.46 18.94 -23.09
CA LEU A 120 45.71 20.29 -23.61
C LEU A 120 46.98 20.94 -23.03
N PHE A 121 47.47 20.47 -21.87
CA PHE A 121 48.63 21.04 -21.18
C PHE A 121 49.86 20.11 -21.18
N ARG A 122 49.88 19.13 -22.08
CA ARG A 122 51.02 18.24 -22.33
C ARG A 122 51.62 18.51 -23.69
#